data_AF-A0A1Y2RD18-F1
#
_entry.id   AF-A0A1Y2RD18-F1
#
_cell.length_a   1.000
_cell.length_b   1.000
_cell.length_c   1.000
_cell.angle_alpha   90.00
_cell.angle_beta   90.00
_cell.angle_gamma   90.00
#
_symmetry.space_group_name_H-M   'P 1'
#
loop_
_entity.id
_entity.type
_entity.pdbx_description
1 polymer ?
#
loop_
_entity_poly.entity_id
_entity_poly.type
_entity_poly.pdbx_seq_one_letter_code
_entity_poly.pdbx_strand_id
1 'polypeptide(L)'
;MKGLSQEQLEFLKKHNVPLEKVFDAKGFSKSYYYIQMKQQGKVVAFNVTPCKRGNHTLRTRNGHCIQCDTKHLEFQKRNDYSGIIYIAGSKNGKVLKVGYSKGIEIRSESLNRTKYAGLNDWEFIFVIFSSTAGSLEPKIKFKLNEYSRAFNYEHDNKLQDAEEVYSCSINKAKAILIAVCKEYYHDYEIKKDYDGTEYNFRRLKKL
;
A
#
# COMPACT_ATOMS: atom_id res chain seq x y z
N MET A 1 18.51 11.01 22.66
CA MET A 1 17.86 12.09 21.89
C MET A 1 17.26 13.07 22.88
N LYS A 2 17.71 14.33 22.93
CA LYS A 2 17.18 15.34 23.88
C LYS A 2 15.79 15.82 23.40
N GLY A 3 14.84 16.02 24.32
CA GLY A 3 13.55 16.67 24.03
C GLY A 3 12.32 15.76 23.84
N LEU A 4 12.47 14.43 23.87
CA LEU A 4 11.33 13.51 23.96
C LEU A 4 10.96 13.30 25.44
N SER A 5 9.67 13.32 25.76
CA SER A 5 9.19 12.93 27.10
C SER A 5 9.27 11.41 27.31
N GLN A 6 9.22 10.97 28.56
CA GLN A 6 9.17 9.55 28.91
C GLN A 6 7.98 8.83 28.25
N GLU A 7 6.80 9.45 28.29
CA GLU A 7 5.59 8.95 27.64
C GLU A 7 5.79 8.76 26.12
N GLN A 8 6.45 9.72 25.47
CA GLN A 8 6.74 9.64 24.03
C GLN A 8 7.72 8.50 23.72
N LEU A 9 8.75 8.32 24.55
CA LEU A 9 9.70 7.21 24.40
C LEU A 9 9.00 5.85 24.54
N GLU A 10 8.14 5.70 25.54
CA GLU A 10 7.35 4.49 25.77
C GLU A 10 6.38 4.22 24.61
N PHE A 11 5.70 5.25 24.11
CA PHE A 11 4.83 5.15 22.94
C PHE A 11 5.60 4.67 21.70
N LEU A 12 6.74 5.30 21.39
CA LEU A 12 7.56 4.94 20.24
C LEU A 12 8.08 3.50 20.35
N LYS A 13 8.54 3.09 21.55
CA LYS A 13 8.97 1.72 21.84
C LYS A 13 7.83 0.72 21.65
N LYS A 14 6.65 0.99 22.23
CA LYS A 14 5.45 0.14 22.09
C LYS A 14 5.06 -0.09 20.64
N HIS A 15 5.26 0.92 19.78
CA HIS A 15 4.93 0.85 18.37
C HIS A 15 6.13 0.53 17.46
N ASN A 16 7.24 0.03 18.00
CA ASN A 16 8.43 -0.34 17.24
C ASN A 16 8.89 0.77 16.27
N VAL A 17 8.96 2.00 16.77
CA VAL A 17 9.55 3.14 16.04
C VAL A 17 10.94 3.38 16.58
N PRO A 18 11.99 3.00 15.82
CA PRO A 18 13.37 3.25 16.23
C PRO A 18 13.65 4.76 16.30
N LEU A 19 14.47 5.20 17.25
CA LEU A 19 14.75 6.62 17.46
C LEU A 19 15.45 7.25 16.24
N GLU A 20 16.25 6.49 15.49
CA GLU A 20 16.85 6.95 14.24
C GLU A 20 15.81 7.27 13.14
N LYS A 21 14.58 6.78 13.28
CA LYS A 21 13.45 7.13 12.40
C LYS A 21 12.65 8.33 12.90
N VAL A 22 13.08 8.98 13.98
CA VAL A 22 12.44 10.15 14.58
C VAL A 22 13.19 11.43 14.20
N PHE A 23 12.45 12.51 13.96
CA PHE A 23 12.96 13.82 13.52
C PHE A 23 12.51 14.92 14.49
N ASP A 24 13.45 15.73 14.97
CA ASP A 24 13.13 16.90 15.79
C ASP A 24 12.64 18.04 14.89
N ALA A 25 11.34 18.33 14.96
CA ALA A 25 10.71 19.36 14.16
C ALA A 25 10.57 20.70 14.90
N LYS A 26 11.26 20.88 16.02
CA LYS A 26 11.21 22.13 16.81
C LYS A 26 11.57 23.33 15.94
N GLY A 27 10.66 24.30 15.88
CA GLY A 27 10.84 25.54 15.11
C GLY A 27 10.66 25.40 13.59
N PHE A 28 10.37 24.20 13.08
CA PHE A 28 10.15 23.99 11.65
C PHE A 28 8.68 23.99 11.28
N SER A 29 8.38 24.55 10.11
CA SER A 29 7.06 24.42 9.49
C SER A 29 6.82 22.98 9.03
N LYS A 30 5.53 22.61 8.86
CA LYS A 30 5.15 21.30 8.32
C LYS A 30 5.80 21.01 6.97
N SER A 31 5.75 21.96 6.05
CA SER A 31 6.31 21.82 4.71
C SER A 31 7.82 21.55 4.76
N TYR A 32 8.53 22.21 5.68
CA TYR A 32 9.96 22.02 5.86
C TYR A 32 10.31 20.63 6.40
N TYR A 33 9.75 20.24 7.56
CA TYR A 33 10.09 18.93 8.13
C TYR A 33 9.60 17.78 7.23
N TYR A 34 8.52 17.97 6.46
CA TYR A 34 8.06 16.97 5.49
C TYR A 34 9.17 16.60 4.50
N ILE A 35 9.82 17.61 3.90
CA ILE A 35 10.90 17.42 2.92
C ILE A 35 12.10 16.75 3.60
N GLN A 36 12.52 17.26 4.75
CA GLN A 36 13.67 16.75 5.50
C GLN A 36 13.48 15.29 5.93
N MET A 37 12.32 14.97 6.50
CA MET A 37 11.98 13.61 6.88
C MET A 37 11.95 12.66 5.69
N LYS A 38 11.48 13.11 4.51
CA LYS A 38 11.48 12.31 3.30
C LYS A 38 12.91 12.01 2.82
N GLN A 39 13.77 13.01 2.79
CA GLN A 39 15.18 12.86 2.38
C GLN A 39 15.97 11.96 3.34
N GLN A 40 15.69 12.05 4.64
CA GLN A 40 16.42 11.32 5.68
C GLN A 40 15.75 9.99 6.08
N GLY A 41 14.68 9.57 5.39
CA GLY A 41 13.96 8.34 5.68
C GLY A 41 13.35 8.27 7.09
N LYS A 42 12.93 9.42 7.64
CA LYS A 42 12.32 9.55 8.97
C LYS A 42 10.80 9.38 8.87
N VAL A 43 10.20 8.80 9.91
CA VAL A 43 8.78 8.46 9.93
C VAL A 43 7.96 9.17 11.00
N VAL A 44 8.57 9.67 12.07
CA VAL A 44 7.87 10.45 13.11
C VAL A 44 8.58 11.78 13.34
N ALA A 45 7.80 12.86 13.40
CA ALA A 45 8.24 14.17 13.87
C ALA A 45 7.84 14.34 15.34
N PHE A 46 8.74 14.90 16.17
CA PHE A 46 8.44 15.37 17.53
C PHE A 46 8.67 16.87 17.67
N ASN A 47 8.21 17.48 18.76
CA ASN A 47 8.22 18.94 18.98
C ASN A 47 7.45 19.76 17.93
N VAL A 48 6.47 19.13 17.28
CA VAL A 48 5.53 19.81 16.38
C VAL A 48 4.43 20.53 17.16
N THR A 49 3.65 21.37 16.48
CA THR A 49 2.44 21.98 17.05
C THR A 49 1.53 20.93 17.68
N PRO A 50 1.13 21.09 18.96
CA PRO A 50 0.29 20.13 19.65
C PRO A 50 -1.03 19.85 18.93
N CYS A 51 -1.56 18.63 19.05
CA CYS A 51 -2.89 18.32 18.53
C CYS A 51 -3.98 18.91 19.45
N LYS A 52 -5.13 19.29 18.88
CA LYS A 52 -6.25 19.85 19.65
C LYS A 52 -6.89 18.86 20.65
N ARG A 53 -6.81 17.55 20.36
CA ARG A 53 -7.52 16.51 21.14
C ARG A 53 -6.81 16.13 22.45
N GLY A 54 -5.48 16.10 22.45
CA GLY A 54 -4.71 15.57 23.58
C GLY A 54 -3.38 16.26 23.79
N ASN A 55 -3.16 17.42 23.17
CA ASN A 55 -1.92 18.20 23.29
C ASN A 55 -0.64 17.42 22.88
N HIS A 56 -0.78 16.35 22.10
CA HIS A 56 0.34 15.50 21.67
C HIS A 56 1.20 16.19 20.61
N THR A 57 2.51 15.98 20.69
CA THR A 57 3.51 16.55 19.77
C THR A 57 4.24 15.51 18.94
N LEU A 58 3.73 14.27 18.85
CA LEU A 58 4.20 13.27 17.88
C LEU A 58 3.29 13.25 16.66
N ARG A 59 3.86 13.48 15.47
CA ARG A 59 3.11 13.45 14.20
C ARG A 59 3.80 12.62 13.13
N THR A 60 3.00 12.09 12.21
CA THR A 60 3.48 11.57 10.93
C THR A 60 4.13 12.70 10.11
N ARG A 61 4.87 12.34 9.07
CA ARG A 61 5.45 13.28 8.09
C ARG A 61 4.37 14.16 7.42
N ASN A 62 3.16 13.60 7.26
CA ASN A 62 1.98 14.32 6.75
C ASN A 62 1.25 15.17 7.82
N GLY A 63 1.72 15.17 9.07
CA GLY A 63 1.20 15.99 10.15
C GLY A 63 0.02 15.39 10.92
N HIS A 64 -0.26 14.09 10.81
CA HIS A 64 -1.31 13.44 11.61
C HIS A 64 -0.77 13.06 12.99
N CYS A 65 -1.55 13.28 14.05
CA CYS A 65 -1.17 12.89 15.41
C CYS A 65 -1.24 11.37 15.56
N ILE A 66 -0.10 10.73 15.88
CA ILE A 66 -0.02 9.27 15.99
C ILE A 66 -0.47 8.74 17.35
N GLN A 67 -0.44 9.58 18.38
CA GLN A 67 -0.96 9.24 19.72
C GLN A 67 -2.49 9.27 19.77
N CYS A 68 -3.14 10.08 18.92
CA CYS A 68 -4.61 10.11 18.80
C CYS A 68 -5.16 9.00 17.88
N ASP A 69 -4.44 8.67 16.81
CA ASP A 69 -4.80 7.58 15.90
C ASP A 69 -3.54 6.90 15.37
N THR A 70 -3.26 5.71 15.93
CA THR A 70 -2.09 4.90 15.59
C THR A 70 -2.16 4.34 14.17
N LYS A 71 -3.34 4.31 13.52
CA LYS A 71 -3.49 3.86 12.14
C LYS A 71 -2.68 4.71 11.17
N HIS A 72 -2.49 5.99 11.47
CA HIS A 72 -1.68 6.89 10.64
C HIS A 72 -0.19 6.51 10.66
N LEU A 73 0.32 6.02 11.80
CA LEU A 73 1.68 5.52 11.89
C LEU A 73 1.85 4.25 11.05
N GLU A 74 0.93 3.30 11.17
CA GLU A 74 0.94 2.08 10.37
C GLU A 74 0.75 2.36 8.87
N PHE A 75 -0.11 3.30 8.49
CA PHE A 75 -0.25 3.74 7.09
C PHE A 75 1.06 4.33 6.55
N GLN A 76 1.73 5.18 7.33
CA GLN A 76 2.98 5.76 6.85
C GLN A 76 4.10 4.73 6.77
N LYS A 77 4.24 3.83 7.75
CA LYS A 77 5.18 2.71 7.68
C LYS A 77 4.91 1.84 6.45
N ARG A 78 3.63 1.62 6.09
CA ARG A 78 3.23 0.85 4.92
C ARG A 78 3.71 1.44 3.60
N ASN A 79 3.77 2.76 3.46
CA ASN A 79 4.29 3.38 2.24
C ASN A 79 5.77 3.04 1.98
N ASP A 80 6.54 2.77 3.03
CA ASP A 80 7.97 2.46 2.94
C ASP A 80 8.24 0.94 3.02
N TYR A 81 7.20 0.08 2.93
CA TYR A 81 7.40 -1.37 2.95
C TYR A 81 7.77 -1.91 1.58
N SER A 82 8.86 -2.66 1.59
CA SER A 82 9.23 -3.57 0.52
C SER A 82 8.25 -4.73 0.42
N GLY A 83 8.02 -5.21 -0.79
CA GLY A 83 7.22 -6.39 -1.01
C GLY A 83 6.95 -6.60 -2.48
N ILE A 84 5.93 -7.41 -2.77
CA ILE A 84 5.49 -7.68 -4.14
C ILE A 84 4.21 -6.96 -4.48
N ILE A 85 4.12 -6.56 -5.74
CA ILE A 85 2.87 -6.17 -6.39
C ILE A 85 2.62 -7.21 -7.46
N TYR A 86 1.41 -7.78 -7.46
CA TYR A 86 1.05 -8.85 -8.37
C TYR A 86 -0.22 -8.51 -9.15
N ILE A 87 -0.28 -9.06 -10.35
CA ILE A 87 -1.49 -9.16 -11.17
C ILE A 87 -1.87 -10.63 -11.23
N ALA A 88 -3.00 -10.98 -10.63
CA ALA A 88 -3.61 -12.28 -10.76
C ALA A 88 -4.79 -12.23 -11.72
N GLY A 89 -5.09 -13.31 -12.43
CA GLY A 89 -6.26 -13.39 -13.30
C GLY A 89 -7.10 -14.62 -13.00
N SER A 90 -8.41 -14.48 -13.18
CA SER A 90 -9.38 -15.56 -13.18
C SER A 90 -9.97 -15.68 -14.58
N LYS A 91 -9.91 -16.88 -15.16
CA LYS A 91 -10.48 -17.17 -16.48
C LYS A 91 -11.99 -17.30 -16.39
N ASN A 92 -12.50 -17.88 -15.30
CA ASN A 92 -13.92 -18.05 -15.01
C ASN A 92 -14.62 -16.71 -14.84
N GLY A 93 -14.02 -15.81 -14.05
CA GLY A 93 -14.56 -14.47 -13.81
C GLY A 93 -14.28 -13.46 -14.93
N LYS A 94 -13.35 -13.78 -15.84
CA LYS A 94 -12.84 -12.86 -16.87
C LYS A 94 -12.37 -11.52 -16.28
N VAL A 95 -11.66 -11.60 -15.17
CA VAL A 95 -11.20 -10.44 -14.39
C VAL A 95 -9.77 -10.59 -13.93
N LEU A 96 -9.15 -9.45 -13.65
CA LEU A 96 -7.82 -9.35 -13.04
C LEU A 96 -7.95 -8.81 -11.62
N LYS A 97 -7.06 -9.24 -10.74
CA LYS A 97 -6.84 -8.67 -9.42
C LYS A 97 -5.45 -8.05 -9.38
N VAL A 98 -5.35 -6.82 -8.90
CA VAL A 98 -4.04 -6.18 -8.61
C VAL A 98 -3.92 -5.96 -7.11
N GLY A 99 -2.90 -6.54 -6.51
CA GLY A 99 -2.72 -6.49 -5.07
C GLY A 99 -1.26 -6.41 -4.65
N TYR A 100 -1.07 -6.13 -3.36
CA TYR A 100 0.22 -6.09 -2.69
C TYR A 100 0.34 -7.22 -1.64
N SER A 101 1.56 -7.71 -1.44
CA SER A 101 1.90 -8.65 -0.36
C SER A 101 3.34 -8.44 0.10
N LYS A 102 3.63 -8.72 1.38
CA LYS A 102 5.00 -8.72 1.92
C LYS A 102 5.81 -9.98 1.55
N GLY A 103 5.16 -11.06 1.13
CA GLY A 103 5.81 -12.34 0.80
C GLY A 103 5.17 -13.03 -0.41
N ILE A 104 6.00 -13.74 -1.17
CA ILE A 104 5.67 -14.38 -2.48
C ILE A 104 4.86 -15.68 -2.33
N GLU A 105 4.99 -16.42 -1.22
CA GLU A 105 4.66 -17.86 -1.23
C GLU A 105 3.28 -18.27 -0.70
N ILE A 106 2.42 -17.37 -0.22
CA ILE A 106 1.15 -17.77 0.45
C ILE A 106 -0.10 -17.13 -0.17
N ARG A 107 0.08 -16.24 -1.16
CA ARG A 107 -1.01 -15.36 -1.60
C ARG A 107 -1.92 -15.99 -2.67
N SER A 108 -1.40 -16.76 -3.62
CA SER A 108 -2.22 -17.42 -4.66
C SER A 108 -3.17 -18.47 -4.06
N GLU A 109 -2.65 -19.35 -3.19
CA GLU A 109 -3.45 -20.34 -2.47
C GLU A 109 -4.52 -19.67 -1.61
N SER A 110 -4.18 -18.59 -0.93
CA SER A 110 -5.14 -17.82 -0.12
C SER A 110 -6.28 -17.25 -0.96
N LEU A 111 -6.03 -16.71 -2.16
CA LEU A 111 -7.10 -16.20 -3.03
C LEU A 111 -8.09 -17.30 -3.41
N ASN A 112 -7.56 -18.47 -3.75
CA ASN A 112 -8.38 -19.60 -4.19
C ASN A 112 -9.14 -20.26 -3.04
N ARG A 113 -8.48 -20.45 -1.89
CA ARG A 113 -9.10 -21.00 -0.68
C ARG A 113 -10.22 -20.10 -0.13
N THR A 114 -10.01 -18.78 -0.15
CA THR A 114 -11.01 -17.80 0.33
C THR A 114 -12.07 -17.45 -0.70
N LYS A 115 -11.99 -18.02 -1.91
CA LYS A 115 -12.86 -17.68 -3.04
C LYS A 115 -12.98 -16.16 -3.23
N TYR A 116 -11.85 -15.45 -3.25
CA TYR A 116 -11.86 -13.99 -3.33
C TYR A 116 -12.69 -13.52 -4.54
N ALA A 117 -13.60 -12.57 -4.33
CA ALA A 117 -14.60 -12.13 -5.32
C ALA A 117 -15.54 -13.24 -5.85
N GLY A 118 -15.72 -14.32 -5.08
CA GLY A 118 -16.49 -15.51 -5.47
C GLY A 118 -15.75 -16.46 -6.41
N LEU A 119 -14.45 -16.25 -6.66
CA LEU A 119 -13.65 -16.97 -7.66
C LEU A 119 -12.50 -17.73 -7.01
N ASN A 120 -12.15 -18.90 -7.56
CA ASN A 120 -11.14 -19.81 -7.00
C ASN A 120 -10.15 -20.37 -8.03
N ASP A 121 -10.08 -19.75 -9.21
CA ASP A 121 -9.16 -20.05 -10.31
C ASP A 121 -8.14 -18.92 -10.53
N TRP A 122 -7.77 -18.21 -9.46
CA TRP A 122 -6.80 -17.12 -9.51
C TRP A 122 -5.39 -17.66 -9.78
N GLU A 123 -4.77 -17.15 -10.84
CA GLU A 123 -3.38 -17.42 -11.19
C GLU A 123 -2.56 -16.13 -11.23
N PHE A 124 -1.35 -16.15 -10.67
CA PHE A 124 -0.45 -15.01 -10.73
C PHE A 124 0.18 -14.94 -12.12
N ILE A 125 -0.06 -13.86 -12.86
CA ILE A 125 0.41 -13.69 -14.24
C ILE A 125 1.65 -12.80 -14.28
N PHE A 126 1.64 -11.74 -13.48
CA PHE A 126 2.74 -10.76 -13.42
C PHE A 126 3.04 -10.41 -11.98
N VAL A 127 4.32 -10.40 -11.60
CA VAL A 127 4.77 -10.07 -10.25
C VAL A 127 6.02 -9.22 -10.33
N ILE A 128 6.01 -8.10 -9.63
CA ILE A 128 7.22 -7.31 -9.37
C ILE A 128 7.52 -7.29 -7.88
N PHE A 129 8.79 -7.21 -7.53
CA PHE A 129 9.27 -6.79 -6.23
C PHE A 129 9.65 -5.31 -6.28
N SER A 130 9.40 -4.57 -5.21
CA SER A 130 9.89 -3.20 -5.05
C SER A 130 10.18 -2.92 -3.58
N SER A 131 11.24 -2.15 -3.30
CA SER A 131 11.57 -1.71 -1.94
C SER A 131 10.51 -0.75 -1.35
N THR A 132 9.64 -0.20 -2.20
CA THR A 132 8.62 0.81 -1.86
C THR A 132 7.22 0.42 -2.36
N ALA A 133 6.99 -0.89 -2.49
CA ALA A 133 5.77 -1.49 -3.03
C ALA A 133 4.47 -0.99 -2.39
N GLY A 134 4.47 -0.73 -1.07
CA GLY A 134 3.29 -0.21 -0.38
C GLY A 134 2.88 1.21 -0.80
N SER A 135 3.80 2.02 -1.36
CA SER A 135 3.47 3.33 -1.94
C SER A 135 3.03 3.28 -3.41
N LEU A 136 3.31 2.18 -4.10
CA LEU A 136 2.98 1.97 -5.51
C LEU A 136 1.55 1.47 -5.67
N GLU A 137 1.11 0.56 -4.81
CA GLU A 137 -0.20 -0.11 -4.92
C GLU A 137 -1.40 0.86 -5.00
N PRO A 138 -1.53 1.88 -4.12
CA PRO A 138 -2.65 2.83 -4.22
C PRO A 138 -2.65 3.63 -5.53
N LYS A 139 -1.46 3.96 -6.08
CA LYS A 139 -1.32 4.70 -7.34
C LYS A 139 -1.76 3.84 -8.53
N ILE A 140 -1.38 2.56 -8.52
CA ILE A 140 -1.79 1.59 -9.55
C ILE A 140 -3.30 1.40 -9.51
N LYS A 141 -3.87 1.18 -8.32
CA LYS A 141 -5.33 1.05 -8.12
C LYS A 141 -6.07 2.28 -8.62
N PHE A 142 -5.57 3.48 -8.31
CA PHE A 142 -6.16 4.73 -8.79
C PHE A 142 -6.23 4.79 -10.32
N LYS A 143 -5.13 4.44 -11.02
CA LYS A 143 -5.10 4.41 -12.50
C LYS A 143 -5.99 3.30 -13.09
N LEU A 144 -6.21 2.21 -12.36
CA LEU A 144 -7.07 1.09 -12.77
C LEU A 144 -8.54 1.27 -12.41
N ASN A 145 -8.89 2.28 -11.61
CA ASN A 145 -10.23 2.44 -11.05
C ASN A 145 -11.35 2.52 -12.11
N GLU A 146 -11.05 3.07 -13.31
CA GLU A 146 -12.02 3.13 -14.42
C GLU A 146 -12.44 1.73 -14.94
N TYR A 147 -11.64 0.70 -14.65
CA TYR A 147 -11.89 -0.70 -15.00
C TYR A 147 -12.42 -1.52 -13.81
N SER A 148 -12.66 -0.88 -12.65
CA SER A 148 -13.10 -1.59 -11.44
C SER A 148 -14.45 -2.28 -11.65
N ARG A 149 -14.58 -3.45 -11.02
CA ARG A 149 -15.82 -4.23 -10.98
C ARG A 149 -16.20 -4.52 -9.54
N ALA A 150 -17.46 -4.29 -9.23
CA ALA A 150 -18.01 -4.66 -7.94
C ALA A 150 -18.23 -6.17 -7.91
N PHE A 151 -17.62 -6.83 -6.93
CA PHE A 151 -17.88 -8.20 -6.55
C PHE A 151 -17.95 -8.25 -5.05
N ASN A 152 -18.79 -9.12 -4.51
CA ASN A 152 -18.85 -9.38 -3.08
C ASN A 152 -18.49 -10.84 -2.84
N TYR A 153 -17.89 -11.13 -1.70
CA TYR A 153 -17.54 -12.48 -1.31
C TYR A 153 -17.68 -12.65 0.20
N GLU A 154 -17.91 -13.89 0.62
CA GLU A 154 -17.95 -14.22 2.04
C GLU A 154 -16.55 -14.54 2.55
N HIS A 155 -16.15 -13.87 3.62
CA HIS A 155 -14.88 -14.10 4.29
C HIS A 155 -15.07 -13.99 5.80
N ASP A 156 -14.69 -15.04 6.53
CA ASP A 156 -14.88 -15.17 7.97
C ASP A 156 -16.34 -14.89 8.40
N ASN A 157 -17.30 -15.51 7.70
CA ASN A 157 -18.75 -15.37 7.89
C ASN A 157 -19.28 -13.93 7.73
N LYS A 158 -18.56 -13.07 7.00
CA LYS A 158 -18.95 -11.70 6.69
C LYS A 158 -18.91 -11.45 5.19
N LEU A 159 -19.92 -10.75 4.69
CA LEU A 159 -19.90 -10.25 3.32
C LEU A 159 -18.86 -9.11 3.22
N GLN A 160 -17.96 -9.19 2.24
CA GLN A 160 -16.93 -8.20 1.96
C GLN A 160 -16.95 -7.81 0.49
N ASP A 161 -16.62 -6.56 0.20
CA ASP A 161 -16.47 -6.05 -1.16
C ASP A 161 -15.05 -6.32 -1.67
N ALA A 162 -14.95 -6.77 -2.92
CA ALA A 162 -13.68 -7.00 -3.60
C ALA A 162 -13.26 -5.74 -4.36
N GLU A 163 -12.62 -4.80 -3.67
CA GLU A 163 -12.25 -3.48 -4.20
C GLU A 163 -11.10 -3.49 -5.23
N GLU A 164 -10.44 -4.64 -5.40
CA GLU A 164 -9.19 -4.76 -6.15
C GLU A 164 -9.34 -5.59 -7.44
N VAL A 165 -10.56 -5.64 -8.00
CA VAL A 165 -10.91 -6.46 -9.16
C VAL A 165 -11.24 -5.58 -10.37
N TYR A 166 -10.69 -5.93 -11.53
CA TYR A 166 -10.69 -5.11 -12.73
C TYR A 166 -11.06 -5.92 -13.98
N SER A 167 -11.85 -5.31 -14.87
CA SER A 167 -12.17 -5.84 -16.21
C SER A 167 -11.33 -5.14 -17.27
N CYS A 168 -10.10 -5.59 -17.45
CA CYS A 168 -9.19 -5.11 -18.49
C CYS A 168 -8.25 -6.23 -18.95
N SER A 169 -7.50 -5.97 -20.02
CA SER A 169 -6.50 -6.90 -20.52
C SER A 169 -5.25 -6.91 -19.64
N ILE A 170 -4.60 -8.07 -19.52
CA ILE A 170 -3.33 -8.18 -18.78
C ILE A 170 -2.29 -7.21 -19.32
N ASN A 171 -2.20 -7.03 -20.64
CA ASN A 171 -1.26 -6.10 -21.27
C ASN A 171 -1.50 -4.66 -20.81
N LYS A 172 -2.76 -4.25 -20.63
CA LYS A 172 -3.11 -2.92 -20.12
C LYS A 172 -2.72 -2.77 -18.65
N ALA A 173 -3.01 -3.78 -17.82
CA ALA A 173 -2.66 -3.76 -16.40
C ALA A 173 -1.13 -3.73 -16.18
N LYS A 174 -0.38 -4.56 -16.91
CA LYS A 174 1.09 -4.55 -16.94
C LYS A 174 1.63 -3.18 -17.35
N ALA A 175 1.12 -2.61 -18.44
CA ALA A 175 1.56 -1.31 -18.93
C ALA A 175 1.31 -0.19 -17.90
N ILE A 176 0.16 -0.18 -17.23
CA ILE A 176 -0.13 0.79 -16.15
C ILE A 176 0.83 0.62 -14.99
N LEU A 177 1.04 -0.62 -14.52
CA LEU A 177 1.94 -0.91 -13.41
C LEU A 177 3.36 -0.43 -13.69
N ILE A 178 3.91 -0.76 -14.86
CA ILE A 178 5.25 -0.33 -15.28
C ILE A 178 5.32 1.20 -15.45
N ALA A 179 4.29 1.82 -16.02
CA ALA A 179 4.23 3.28 -16.15
C ALA A 179 4.27 3.98 -14.80
N VAL A 180 3.53 3.47 -13.80
CA VAL A 180 3.56 4.01 -12.42
C VAL A 180 4.94 3.81 -11.79
N CYS A 181 5.60 2.67 -11.98
CA CYS A 181 6.95 2.49 -11.45
C CYS A 181 7.92 3.54 -12.02
N LYS A 182 7.85 3.80 -13.33
CA LYS A 182 8.67 4.81 -14.02
C LYS A 182 8.32 6.25 -13.61
N GLU A 183 7.04 6.61 -13.59
CA GLU A 183 6.54 7.96 -13.25
C GLU A 183 7.03 8.44 -11.89
N TYR A 184 7.12 7.52 -10.92
CA TYR A 184 7.49 7.82 -9.54
C TYR A 184 8.91 7.40 -9.18
N TYR A 185 9.74 7.02 -10.16
CA TYR A 185 11.15 6.62 -9.99
C TYR A 185 11.34 5.52 -8.93
N HIS A 186 10.41 4.57 -8.85
CA HIS A 186 10.53 3.46 -7.93
C HIS A 186 11.40 2.35 -8.51
N ASP A 187 12.24 1.75 -7.66
CA ASP A 187 12.93 0.51 -7.99
C ASP A 187 11.90 -0.61 -8.17
N TYR A 188 12.11 -1.46 -9.17
CA TYR A 188 11.35 -2.70 -9.29
C TYR A 188 12.16 -3.78 -9.99
N GLU A 189 11.90 -5.02 -9.59
CA GLU A 189 12.45 -6.22 -10.20
C GLU A 189 11.29 -7.13 -10.62
N ILE A 190 11.26 -7.57 -11.88
CA ILE A 190 10.25 -8.50 -12.36
C ILE A 190 10.58 -9.89 -11.80
N LYS A 191 9.70 -10.41 -10.95
CA LYS A 191 9.81 -11.76 -10.35
C LYS A 191 9.05 -12.82 -11.14
N LYS A 192 8.00 -12.42 -11.85
CA LYS A 192 7.23 -13.29 -12.75
C LYS A 192 6.66 -12.47 -13.89
N ASP A 193 6.81 -12.96 -15.11
CA ASP A 193 6.14 -12.41 -16.30
C ASP A 193 5.71 -13.55 -17.21
N TYR A 194 4.48 -14.03 -16.98
CA TYR A 194 3.82 -14.96 -17.88
C TYR A 194 3.10 -14.16 -18.97
N ASP A 195 3.20 -14.59 -20.23
CA ASP A 195 2.56 -13.94 -21.38
C ASP A 195 1.09 -13.63 -21.09
N GLY A 196 0.35 -14.64 -20.64
CA GLY A 196 -1.00 -14.49 -20.10
C GLY A 196 -1.99 -13.98 -21.14
N THR A 197 -1.76 -14.23 -22.43
CA THR A 197 -2.62 -13.77 -23.52
C THR A 197 -4.07 -14.23 -23.35
N GLU A 198 -4.30 -15.37 -22.69
CA GLU A 198 -5.64 -15.83 -22.34
C GLU A 198 -6.38 -14.95 -21.31
N TYR A 199 -5.67 -14.04 -20.65
CA TYR A 199 -6.20 -13.04 -19.71
C TYR A 199 -6.37 -11.64 -20.35
N ASN A 200 -6.33 -11.55 -21.68
CA ASN A 200 -6.67 -10.33 -22.41
C ASN A 200 -8.18 -10.12 -22.50
N PHE A 201 -8.81 -9.85 -21.36
CA PHE A 201 -10.26 -9.62 -21.27
C PHE A 201 -10.66 -8.30 -21.92
N ARG A 202 -11.86 -8.28 -22.55
CA ARG A 202 -12.40 -7.08 -23.21
C ARG A 202 -12.62 -5.96 -22.19
N ARG A 203 -12.28 -4.73 -22.58
CA ARG A 203 -12.56 -3.53 -21.78
C ARG A 203 -14.06 -3.32 -21.66
N LEU A 204 -14.57 -3.43 -20.45
CA LEU A 204 -15.83 -2.81 -20.09
C LEU A 204 -15.50 -1.80 -19.00
N LYS A 205 -15.47 -0.52 -19.36
CA LYS A 205 -15.36 0.55 -18.37
C LYS A 205 -16.56 0.44 -17.42
N LYS A 206 -16.37 0.89 -16.18
CA LYS A 206 -17.50 1.09 -15.27
C LYS A 206 -18.49 2.07 -15.95
N LEU A 207 -19.75 1.65 -16.07
CA LEU A 207 -20.86 2.50 -16.51
C LEU A 207 -21.15 3.52 -15.41
#